data_AF-A0A523NKB9-F1
#
_entry.id   AF-A0A523NKB9-F1
#
_cell.length_a   1.000
_cell.length_b   1.000
_cell.length_c   1.000
_cell.angle_alpha   90.00
_cell.angle_beta   90.00
_cell.angle_gamma   90.00
#
_symmetry.space_group_name_H-M   'P 1'
#
loop_
_entity.id
_entity.type
_entity.pdbx_description
1 polymer ?
#
loop_
_entity_poly.entity_id
_entity_poly.type
_entity_poly.pdbx_seq_one_letter_code
_entity_poly.pdbx_strand_id
1 'polypeptide(L)'
;MMNRALPPAGGPDPKILMIKLGAVGDLVMASAFFEGVRQNFPRSRVALLVSNRILHTVKENPHIDQFILADTDAIYKSGWLSRLREVFRLITLLRKQKFDQVFVLHWA
;
A
#
# COMPACT_ATOMS: atom_id res chain seq x y z
N MET A 1 -0.07 -5.97 -25.02
CA MET A 1 1.19 -6.44 -24.40
C MET A 1 2.05 -5.22 -24.08
N MET A 2 1.93 -4.64 -22.89
CA MET A 2 2.83 -3.55 -22.46
C MET A 2 4.05 -4.16 -21.79
N ASN A 3 5.18 -4.07 -22.46
CA ASN A 3 6.49 -4.49 -21.97
C ASN A 3 6.99 -3.45 -20.96
N ARG A 4 6.75 -3.66 -19.67
CA ARG A 4 7.54 -3.03 -18.61
C ARG A 4 8.61 -4.03 -18.23
N ALA A 5 9.86 -3.69 -18.52
CA ALA A 5 11.01 -4.47 -18.11
C ALA A 5 10.90 -4.75 -16.60
N LEU A 6 10.76 -6.02 -16.24
CA LEU A 6 11.05 -6.47 -14.89
C LEU A 6 12.48 -6.01 -14.57
N PRO A 7 12.77 -5.56 -13.34
CA PRO A 7 14.13 -5.21 -12.99
C PRO A 7 15.06 -6.38 -13.34
N PRO A 8 16.27 -6.10 -13.84
CA PRO A 8 17.19 -7.13 -14.26
C PRO A 8 17.36 -8.15 -13.13
N ALA A 9 17.22 -9.43 -13.49
CA ALA A 9 17.39 -10.57 -12.59
C ALA A 9 18.82 -10.52 -12.01
N GLY A 10 18.99 -9.89 -10.86
CA GLY A 10 20.31 -9.66 -10.25
C GLY A 10 20.40 -8.46 -9.31
N GLY A 11 19.44 -7.54 -9.31
CA GLY A 11 19.35 -6.48 -8.29
C GLY A 11 18.75 -6.98 -6.95
N PRO A 12 18.99 -6.28 -5.83
CA PRO A 12 18.30 -6.58 -4.57
C PRO A 12 16.78 -6.46 -4.75
N ASP A 13 16.02 -7.36 -4.13
CA ASP A 13 14.55 -7.35 -4.24
C ASP A 13 13.99 -6.03 -3.66
N PRO A 14 13.23 -5.23 -4.43
CA PRO A 14 12.80 -3.91 -4.00
C PRO A 14 11.81 -3.99 -2.83
N LYS A 15 11.86 -3.03 -1.92
CA LYS A 15 10.83 -2.85 -0.90
C LYS A 15 9.67 -2.04 -1.46
N ILE A 16 8.49 -2.65 -1.51
CA ILE A 16 7.33 -2.12 -2.23
C ILE A 16 6.30 -1.59 -1.24
N LEU A 17 5.80 -0.38 -1.51
CA LEU A 17 4.61 0.19 -0.86
C LEU A 17 3.47 0.24 -1.86
N MET A 18 2.32 -0.27 -1.45
CA MET A 18 1.05 -0.09 -2.14
C MET A 18 0.16 0.81 -1.30
N ILE A 19 -0.59 1.72 -1.93
CA ILE A 19 -1.48 2.64 -1.24
C ILE A 19 -2.91 2.41 -1.71
N LYS A 20 -3.78 1.96 -0.80
CA LYS A 20 -5.21 1.79 -1.05
C LYS A 20 -6.04 2.34 0.12
N LEU A 21 -6.55 3.56 -0.03
CA LEU A 21 -7.38 4.22 0.99
C LEU A 21 -8.89 4.24 0.65
N GLY A 22 -9.27 3.72 -0.52
CA GLY A 22 -10.63 3.76 -1.06
C GLY A 22 -11.60 2.74 -0.44
N ALA A 23 -12.79 2.63 -1.06
CA ALA A 23 -13.87 1.76 -0.59
C ALA A 23 -13.59 0.27 -0.80
N VAL A 24 -14.36 -0.58 -0.09
CA VAL A 24 -14.25 -2.05 -0.14
C VAL A 24 -14.45 -2.61 -1.55
N GLY A 25 -15.29 -1.99 -2.38
CA GLY A 25 -15.57 -2.47 -3.75
C GLY A 25 -14.34 -2.59 -4.64
N ASP A 26 -13.32 -1.78 -4.40
CA ASP A 26 -12.06 -1.81 -5.15
C ASP A 26 -11.13 -2.96 -4.74
N LEU A 27 -11.47 -3.74 -3.71
CA LEU A 27 -10.60 -4.76 -3.16
C LEU A 27 -10.47 -6.00 -4.04
N VAL A 28 -11.50 -6.34 -4.82
CA VAL A 28 -11.43 -7.48 -5.74
C VAL A 28 -10.35 -7.23 -6.80
N MET A 29 -10.36 -6.04 -7.40
CA MET A 29 -9.32 -5.64 -8.36
C MET A 29 -7.96 -5.47 -7.69
N ALA A 30 -7.93 -4.93 -6.47
CA ALA A 30 -6.69 -4.80 -5.72
C ALA A 30 -6.08 -6.17 -5.38
N SER A 31 -6.89 -7.20 -5.10
CA SER A 31 -6.41 -8.55 -4.79
C SER A 31 -5.68 -9.19 -5.97
N ALA A 32 -6.25 -9.09 -7.18
CA ALA A 32 -5.57 -9.56 -8.39
C ALA A 32 -4.26 -8.78 -8.65
N PHE A 33 -4.24 -7.48 -8.33
CA PHE A 33 -3.01 -6.69 -8.41
C PHE A 33 -1.96 -7.15 -7.38
N PHE A 34 -2.36 -7.45 -6.14
CA PHE A 34 -1.46 -7.95 -5.09
C PHE A 34 -0.81 -9.27 -5.49
N GLU A 35 -1.61 -10.18 -6.04
CA GLU A 35 -1.12 -11.44 -6.59
C GLU A 35 -0.11 -11.20 -7.71
N GLY A 36 -0.44 -10.35 -8.69
CA GLY A 36 0.46 -10.02 -9.78
C GLY A 36 1.79 -9.43 -9.30
N VAL A 37 1.77 -8.53 -8.32
CA VAL A 37 3.01 -8.00 -7.73
C VAL A 37 3.81 -9.09 -7.04
N ARG A 38 3.17 -9.98 -6.25
CA ARG A 38 3.89 -11.08 -5.60
C ARG A 38 4.50 -12.04 -6.63
N GLN A 39 3.81 -12.33 -7.74
CA GLN A 39 4.35 -13.20 -8.79
C GLN A 39 5.58 -12.58 -9.49
N ASN A 40 5.56 -11.27 -9.73
CA ASN A 40 6.68 -10.56 -10.38
C ASN A 40 7.83 -10.24 -9.40
N PHE A 41 7.53 -10.13 -8.10
CA PHE A 41 8.47 -9.77 -7.05
C PHE A 41 8.35 -10.72 -5.84
N PRO A 42 8.67 -12.02 -6.01
CA PRO A 42 8.36 -13.05 -5.02
C PRO A 42 9.05 -12.85 -3.66
N ARG A 43 10.27 -12.31 -3.68
CA ARG A 43 11.11 -12.08 -2.49
C ARG A 43 11.02 -10.65 -1.93
N SER A 44 10.33 -9.75 -2.63
CA SER A 44 10.15 -8.38 -2.18
C SER A 44 9.28 -8.30 -0.95
N ARG A 45 9.61 -7.36 -0.06
CA ARG A 45 8.73 -6.99 1.05
C ARG A 45 7.65 -6.02 0.55
N VAL A 46 6.41 -6.46 0.59
CA VAL A 46 5.21 -5.74 0.15
C VAL A 46 4.45 -5.20 1.35
N ALA A 47 4.40 -3.88 1.49
CA ALA A 47 3.56 -3.21 2.47
C ALA A 47 2.33 -2.60 1.79
N LEU A 48 1.17 -2.68 2.45
CA LEU A 48 -0.07 -2.04 2.00
C LEU A 48 -0.51 -0.97 3.01
N LEU A 49 -0.54 0.29 2.59
CA LEU A 49 -1.18 1.38 3.30
C LEU A 49 -2.69 1.31 3.06
N VAL A 50 -3.46 1.02 4.11
CA VAL A 50 -4.92 0.89 4.08
C VAL A 50 -5.62 1.76 5.10
N SER A 51 -6.89 2.07 4.84
CA SER A 51 -7.76 2.65 5.84
C SER A 51 -8.12 1.64 6.93
N ASN A 52 -8.35 2.13 8.15
CA ASN A 52 -8.93 1.36 9.25
C ASN A 52 -10.21 0.59 8.84
N ARG A 53 -11.04 1.18 7.97
CA ARG A 53 -12.31 0.60 7.50
C ARG A 53 -12.15 -0.68 6.68
N ILE A 54 -11.11 -0.77 5.87
CA ILE A 54 -10.92 -1.88 4.92
C ILE A 54 -9.94 -2.95 5.43
N LEU A 55 -9.19 -2.67 6.49
CA LEU A 55 -8.20 -3.59 7.05
C LEU A 55 -8.78 -4.99 7.30
N HIS A 56 -9.97 -5.06 7.90
CA HIS A 56 -10.60 -6.33 8.24
C HIS A 56 -10.86 -7.23 7.03
N THR A 57 -11.03 -6.64 5.85
CA THR A 57 -11.26 -7.35 4.59
C THR A 57 -9.95 -7.83 3.95
N VAL A 58 -8.83 -7.13 4.16
CA VAL A 58 -7.54 -7.44 3.50
C VAL A 58 -6.52 -8.13 4.38
N LYS A 59 -6.70 -8.13 5.70
CA LYS A 59 -5.70 -8.60 6.67
C LYS A 59 -5.25 -10.06 6.45
N GLU A 60 -6.07 -10.88 5.79
CA GLU A 60 -5.79 -12.31 5.53
C GLU A 60 -5.16 -12.54 4.15
N ASN A 61 -4.86 -11.48 3.40
CA ASN A 61 -4.28 -11.62 2.07
C ASN A 61 -2.81 -12.09 2.16
N PRO A 62 -2.47 -13.27 1.61
CA PRO A 62 -1.14 -13.87 1.76
C PRO A 62 -0.06 -13.14 0.92
N HIS A 63 -0.46 -12.27 0.01
CA HIS A 63 0.47 -11.55 -0.85
C HIS A 63 1.06 -10.30 -0.19
N ILE A 64 0.59 -9.93 1.01
CA ILE A 64 0.99 -8.71 1.73
C ILE A 64 1.78 -9.09 2.99
N ASP A 65 2.97 -8.54 3.15
CA ASP A 65 3.83 -8.81 4.32
C ASP A 65 3.52 -7.88 5.50
N GLN A 66 3.03 -6.68 5.22
CA GLN A 66 2.81 -5.65 6.23
C GLN A 66 1.63 -4.75 5.88
N PHE A 67 0.75 -4.50 6.85
CA PHE A 67 -0.27 -3.47 6.75
C PHE A 67 0.17 -2.21 7.49
N ILE A 68 -0.04 -1.06 6.85
CA ILE A 68 0.14 0.26 7.45
C ILE A 68 -1.23 0.89 7.51
N LEU A 69 -1.66 1.31 8.70
CA LEU A 69 -2.97 1.90 8.88
C LEU A 69 -2.90 3.42 8.74
N ALA A 70 -3.78 3.95 7.89
CA ALA A 70 -4.18 5.34 7.87
C ALA A 70 -5.49 5.50 8.65
N ASP A 71 -5.49 6.41 9.61
CA ASP A 71 -6.70 6.85 10.28
C ASP A 71 -7.45 7.82 9.35
N THR A 72 -8.27 7.25 8.48
CA THR A 72 -9.06 8.04 7.53
C THR A 72 -10.11 8.92 8.22
N ASP A 73 -10.54 8.57 9.44
CA ASP A 73 -11.47 9.41 10.21
C ASP A 73 -10.74 10.65 10.76
N ALA A 74 -9.48 10.51 11.19
CA ALA A 74 -8.62 11.65 11.53
C ALA A 74 -8.34 12.56 10.31
N ILE A 75 -8.24 12.00 9.10
CA ILE A 75 -7.95 12.76 7.88
C ILE A 75 -9.20 13.46 7.31
N TYR A 76 -10.36 12.82 7.31
CA TYR A 76 -11.55 13.32 6.61
C TYR A 76 -12.61 13.91 7.52
N LYS A 77 -12.72 13.45 8.78
CA LYS A 77 -13.85 13.81 9.68
C LYS A 77 -13.45 14.66 10.88
N SER A 78 -12.16 14.83 11.13
CA SER A 78 -11.63 15.55 12.29
C SER A 78 -11.16 16.95 11.94
N GLY A 79 -10.95 17.78 12.98
CA GLY A 79 -10.38 19.12 12.83
C GLY A 79 -8.98 19.15 12.20
N TRP A 80 -8.58 20.31 11.70
CA TRP A 80 -7.34 20.51 10.94
C TRP A 80 -6.07 20.03 11.68
N LEU A 81 -6.02 20.19 13.01
CA LEU A 81 -4.92 19.71 13.86
C LEU A 81 -4.77 18.19 13.82
N SER A 82 -5.88 17.45 13.90
CA SER A 82 -5.88 15.98 13.85
C SER A 82 -5.47 15.48 12.47
N ARG A 83 -5.97 16.11 11.40
CA ARG A 83 -5.54 15.83 10.03
C ARG A 83 -4.03 16.01 9.87
N LEU A 84 -3.49 17.15 10.31
CA LEU A 84 -2.07 17.46 10.15
C LEU A 84 -1.20 16.48 10.93
N ARG A 85 -1.61 16.11 12.16
CA ARG A 85 -0.93 15.10 12.99
C ARG A 85 -0.88 13.75 12.28
N GLU A 86 -2.01 13.29 11.74
CA GLU A 86 -2.09 11.99 11.08
C GLU A 86 -1.26 11.96 9.79
N VAL A 87 -1.34 13.01 8.97
CA VAL A 87 -0.51 13.14 7.77
C VAL A 87 0.98 13.14 8.13
N PHE A 88 1.38 13.90 9.15
CA PHE A 88 2.78 13.96 9.58
C PHE A 88 3.28 12.61 10.14
N ARG A 89 2.42 11.89 10.88
CA ARG A 89 2.68 10.53 11.36
C ARG A 89 2.93 9.59 10.18
N LEU A 90 2.04 9.58 9.19
CA LEU A 90 2.17 8.75 7.99
C LEU A 90 3.43 9.09 7.21
N ILE A 91 3.72 10.38 6.97
CA ILE A 91 4.94 10.81 6.27
C ILE A 91 6.19 10.31 6.98
N THR A 92 6.26 10.49 8.30
CA THR A 92 7.42 10.09 9.10
C THR A 92 7.58 8.56 9.11
N LEU A 93 6.48 7.83 9.26
CA LEU A 93 6.46 6.37 9.25
C LEU A 93 6.91 5.81 7.89
N LEU A 94 6.36 6.32 6.79
CA LEU A 94 6.68 5.86 5.43
C LEU A 94 8.12 6.22 5.05
N ARG A 95 8.61 7.40 5.41
CA ARG A 95 10.01 7.80 5.16
C ARG A 95 11.01 6.92 5.90
N LYS A 96 10.71 6.51 7.14
CA LYS A 96 11.57 5.60 7.91
C LYS A 96 11.68 4.21 7.27
N GLN A 97 10.65 3.78 6.56
CA GLN A 97 10.62 2.46 5.92
C GLN A 97 11.50 2.37 4.67
N LYS A 98 11.87 3.49 4.02
CA LYS A 98 12.72 3.53 2.81
C LYS A 98 12.21 2.59 1.70
N PHE A 99 11.01 2.85 1.20
CA PHE A 99 10.45 2.09 0.07
C PHE A 99 11.16 2.47 -1.24
N ASP A 100 11.48 1.47 -2.04
CA ASP A 100 12.12 1.64 -3.35
C ASP A 100 11.08 1.89 -4.45
N GLN A 101 9.87 1.32 -4.29
CA GLN A 101 8.77 1.46 -5.24
C GLN A 101 7.46 1.75 -4.52
N VAL A 102 6.64 2.61 -5.14
CA VAL A 102 5.32 2.98 -4.62
C VAL A 102 4.27 2.84 -5.71
N PHE A 103 3.21 2.08 -5.43
CA PHE A 103 2.04 1.93 -6.28
C PHE A 103 0.83 2.60 -5.61
N VAL A 104 0.25 3.60 -6.26
CA VAL A 104 -0.97 4.28 -5.79
C VAL A 104 -2.17 3.65 -6.48
N LEU A 105 -3.00 2.92 -5.71
CA LEU A 105 -4.18 2.22 -6.20
C LEU A 105 -5.42 3.09 -6.03
N HIS A 106 -5.43 4.23 -6.72
CA HIS A 106 -6.59 5.12 -6.79
C HIS A 106 -7.32 4.88 -8.11
N TRP A 107 -8.59 4.52 -8.05
CA TRP A 107 -9.48 4.55 -9.20
C TRP A 107 -10.31 5.83 -9.07
N ALA A 108 -10.30 6.65 -10.13
CA ALA A 108 -11.10 7.87 -10.23
C ALA A 108 -12.48 7.53 -10.77
#